data_AF-A0A6V7I7I4-F1
#
_entry.id   AF-A0A6V7I7I4-F1
#
_cell.length_a   1.000
_cell.length_b   1.000
_cell.length_c   1.000
_cell.angle_alpha   90.00
_cell.angle_beta   90.00
_cell.angle_gamma   90.00
#
_symmetry.space_group_name_H-M   'P 1'
#
loop_
_entity.id
_entity.type
_entity.pdbx_description
1 polymer ?
#
loop_
_entity_poly.entity_id
_entity_poly.type
_entity_poly.pdbx_seq_one_letter_code
_entity_poly.pdbx_strand_id
1 'polypeptide(L)' 'NKLESFLLMPDAFLLPQISLLQNSNHRSTALKRSFQVIGAIYKQLYDACHDPKNQYQNPDGLFTRTPEDLIEKLVSQ' A
#
# COMPACT_ATOMS: atom_id res chain seq x y z
N ASN A 1 14.28 -0.33 -1.42
CA ASN A 1 13.05 -1.01 -1.00
C ASN A 1 11.90 -0.48 -1.85
N LYS A 2 11.20 -1.32 -2.64
CA LYS A 2 10.18 -0.87 -3.62
C LYS A 2 9.00 -0.15 -2.97
N LEU A 3 8.59 -0.58 -1.77
CA LEU A 3 7.49 0.06 -1.03
C LEU A 3 7.87 1.48 -0.63
N GLU A 4 9.09 1.68 -0.12
CA GLU A 4 9.57 3.03 0.24
C GLU A 4 9.67 3.94 -0.98
N SER A 5 10.13 3.43 -2.13
CA SER A 5 10.12 4.19 -3.39
C SER A 5 8.71 4.55 -3.84
N PHE A 6 7.74 3.64 -3.67
CA PHE A 6 6.34 3.90 -3.98
C PHE A 6 5.72 4.97 -3.08
N LEU A 7 6.03 4.96 -1.77
CA LEU A 7 5.53 5.96 -0.84
C LEU A 7 6.11 7.36 -1.09
N LEU A 8 7.34 7.44 -1.60
CA LEU A 8 7.99 8.70 -1.96
C LEU A 8 7.53 9.24 -3.32
N MET A 9 7.31 8.35 -4.29
CA MET A 9 6.98 8.71 -5.67
C MET A 9 5.89 7.79 -6.24
N PRO A 10 4.63 7.88 -5.77
CA PRO A 10 3.58 6.97 -6.20
C PRO A 10 3.26 7.11 -7.69
N ASP A 11 3.37 8.33 -8.23
CA ASP A 11 3.18 8.63 -9.66
C ASP A 11 4.09 7.80 -10.58
N ALA A 12 5.30 7.43 -10.11
CA ALA A 12 6.24 6.63 -10.89
C ALA A 12 5.80 5.16 -11.07
N PHE A 13 4.80 4.72 -10.31
CA PHE A 13 4.26 3.35 -10.33
C PHE A 13 2.84 3.29 -10.90
N LEU A 14 2.29 4.43 -11.34
CA LEU A 14 0.97 4.45 -11.95
C LEU A 14 1.03 3.90 -13.38
N LEU A 15 -0.04 3.20 -13.75
CA LEU A 15 -0.28 2.86 -15.14
C LEU A 15 -0.42 4.17 -15.95
N PRO A 16 0.28 4.34 -17.08
CA PRO A 16 0.21 5.58 -17.87
C PRO A 16 -1.21 5.90 -18.35
N GLN A 17 -2.08 4.88 -18.45
CA GLN A 17 -3.49 4.99 -18.81
C GLN A 17 -4.31 5.81 -17.81
N ILE A 18 -3.80 6.04 -16.60
CA ILE A 18 -4.43 6.95 -15.64
C ILE A 18 -4.58 8.37 -16.23
N SER A 19 -3.68 8.77 -17.15
CA SER A 19 -3.72 10.05 -17.85
C SER A 19 -4.85 10.17 -18.87
N LEU A 20 -5.41 9.04 -19.33
CA LEU A 20 -6.53 9.01 -20.26
C LEU A 20 -7.88 9.32 -19.58
N LEU A 21 -7.92 9.26 -18.25
CA LEU A 21 -9.10 9.62 -17.47
C LEU A 21 -9.24 11.14 -17.40
N GLN A 22 -10.06 11.71 -18.29
CA GLN A 22 -10.28 13.16 -18.36
C GLN A 22 -11.01 13.73 -17.14
N ASN A 23 -11.87 12.93 -16.51
CA ASN A 23 -12.57 13.31 -15.28
C ASN A 23 -11.66 13.07 -14.06
N SER A 24 -11.35 14.15 -13.34
CA SER A 24 -10.51 14.12 -12.12
C SER A 24 -11.10 13.23 -11.02
N ASN A 25 -12.42 13.15 -10.87
CA ASN A 25 -13.08 12.28 -9.89
C ASN A 25 -12.92 10.80 -10.24
N HIS A 26 -12.99 10.45 -11.54
CA HIS A 26 -12.73 9.07 -11.97
C HIS A 26 -11.28 8.68 -11.71
N ARG A 27 -10.33 9.58 -12.01
CA ARG A 27 -8.91 9.39 -11.73
C ARG A 27 -8.65 9.19 -10.23
N SER A 28 -9.16 10.09 -9.38
CA SER A 28 -9.03 10.00 -7.92
C SER A 28 -9.64 8.72 -7.37
N THR A 29 -10.83 8.33 -7.85
CA THR A 29 -11.49 7.09 -7.41
C THR A 29 -10.69 5.84 -7.77
N ALA A 30 -10.13 5.78 -8.99
CA ALA A 30 -9.30 4.65 -9.42
C ALA A 30 -8.03 4.53 -8.56
N LEU A 31 -7.35 5.65 -8.29
CA LEU A 31 -6.16 5.69 -7.44
C LEU A 31 -6.49 5.26 -6.01
N LYS A 32 -7.50 5.88 -5.38
CA LYS A 32 -7.91 5.58 -4.01
C LYS A 32 -8.23 4.09 -3.81
N ARG A 33 -8.96 3.48 -4.76
CA ARG A 33 -9.27 2.04 -4.71
C ARG A 33 -8.01 1.18 -4.82
N SER A 34 -7.09 1.52 -5.72
CA SER A 34 -5.83 0.78 -5.83
C SER A 34 -5.00 0.85 -4.55
N PHE A 35 -4.91 2.02 -3.92
CA PHE A 35 -4.19 2.21 -2.67
C PHE A 35 -4.82 1.48 -1.49
N GLN A 36 -6.16 1.46 -1.42
CA GLN A 36 -6.90 0.64 -0.44
C GLN A 36 -6.58 -0.86 -0.58
N VAL A 37 -6.49 -1.36 -1.82
CA VAL A 37 -6.12 -2.76 -2.08
C VAL A 37 -4.69 -3.04 -1.64
N ILE A 38 -3.73 -2.15 -1.95
CA ILE A 38 -2.33 -2.29 -1.51
C ILE A 38 -2.26 -2.35 0.03
N GLY A 39 -2.94 -1.43 0.71
CA GLY A 39 -3.01 -1.41 2.18
C GLY A 39 -3.61 -2.68 2.76
N ALA A 40 -4.70 -3.19 2.16
CA ALA A 40 -5.31 -4.44 2.58
C ALA A 40 -4.38 -5.66 2.41
N ILE A 41 -3.66 -5.74 1.29
CA ILE A 41 -2.66 -6.80 1.06
C ILE A 41 -1.53 -6.70 2.07
N TYR A 42 -1.01 -5.49 2.32
CA TYR A 42 0.04 -5.29 3.33
C TYR A 42 -0.41 -5.73 4.72
N LYS A 43 -1.64 -5.39 5.12
CA LYS A 43 -2.23 -5.84 6.38
C LYS A 43 -2.32 -7.36 6.45
N GLN A 44 -2.80 -8.02 5.39
CA GLN A 44 -2.88 -9.48 5.36
C GLN A 44 -1.49 -10.13 5.52
N LEU A 45 -0.47 -9.58 4.88
CA LEU A 45 0.91 -10.07 5.03
C LEU A 45 1.44 -9.83 6.45
N TYR A 46 1.22 -8.63 7.00
CA TYR A 46 1.60 -8.29 8.36
C TYR A 46 0.94 -9.23 9.38
N ASP A 47 -0.38 -9.38 9.30
CA ASP A 47 -1.16 -10.26 10.18
C ASP A 47 -0.69 -11.72 10.07
N ALA A 48 -0.44 -12.21 8.85
CA ALA A 48 0.06 -13.57 8.63
C ALA A 48 1.44 -13.79 9.26
N CYS A 49 2.33 -12.80 9.20
CA CYS A 49 3.64 -12.89 9.84
C CYS A 49 3.55 -12.83 11.38
N HIS A 50 2.56 -12.14 11.93
CA HIS A 50 2.35 -12.03 13.37
C HIS A 50 1.47 -13.15 13.95
N ASP A 51 0.79 -13.96 13.12
CA ASP A 51 0.08 -15.15 13.57
C ASP A 51 1.08 -16.21 14.07
N PRO A 52 1.07 -16.56 15.37
CA PRO A 52 1.97 -17.56 15.93
C PRO A 52 1.90 -18.93 15.22
N LYS A 53 0.77 -19.25 14.59
CA LYS A 53 0.60 -20.51 13.83
C LYS A 53 1.53 -20.61 12.63
N ASN A 54 1.95 -19.48 12.06
CA ASN A 54 2.84 -19.44 10.90
C ASN A 54 4.33 -19.44 11.28
N GLN A 55 4.66 -19.39 12.58
CA GLN A 55 5.99 -19.67 13.13
C GLN A 55 7.12 -18.78 12.57
N TYR A 56 6.81 -17.55 12.18
CA TYR A 56 7.83 -16.60 11.75
C TYR A 56 8.73 -16.19 12.93
N GLN A 57 10.04 -16.19 12.70
CA GLN A 57 11.01 -15.69 13.66
C GLN A 57 11.04 -14.16 13.63
N ASN A 58 10.96 -13.55 14.81
CA ASN A 58 10.98 -12.10 14.99
C ASN A 58 10.01 -11.33 14.07
N PRO A 59 8.68 -11.55 14.18
CA PRO A 59 7.68 -10.87 13.33
C PRO A 59 7.81 -9.34 13.32
N ASP A 60 8.12 -8.75 14.49
CA ASP A 60 8.29 -7.30 14.67
C ASP A 60 9.44 -6.72 13.84
N GLY A 61 10.44 -7.54 13.46
CA GLY A 61 11.58 -7.14 12.65
C GLY A 61 11.39 -7.33 11.14
N LEU A 62 10.30 -7.96 10.69
CA LEU A 62 10.05 -8.26 9.28
C LEU A 62 9.49 -7.05 8.52
N PHE A 63 8.88 -6.11 9.23
CA PHE A 63 8.22 -4.94 8.67
C PHE A 63 8.79 -3.66 9.29
N THR A 64 8.91 -2.62 8.47
CA THR A 64 9.43 -1.31 8.91
C THR A 64 8.32 -0.34 9.34
N ARG A 65 7.06 -0.72 9.17
CA ARG A 65 5.86 0.10 9.42
C ARG A 65 4.69 -0.80 9.81
N THR A 66 3.73 -0.25 10.54
CA THR A 66 2.45 -0.90 10.80
C THR A 66 1.52 -0.75 9.59
N PRO A 67 0.49 -1.60 9.45
CA PRO A 67 -0.55 -1.42 8.45
C PRO A 67 -1.26 -0.06 8.57
N GLU A 68 -1.50 0.41 9.79
CA GLU A 68 -2.15 1.69 10.08
C GLU A 68 -1.32 2.86 9.52
N ASP A 69 -0.02 2.89 9.82
CA ASP A 69 0.91 3.92 9.33
C ASP A 69 0.97 3.94 7.80
N LEU A 70 0.95 2.76 7.17
CA LEU A 70 0.99 2.65 5.72
C LEU A 70 -0.31 3.16 5.09
N ILE A 71 -1.46 2.75 5.61
CA ILE A 71 -2.76 3.14 5.08
C ILE A 71 -2.96 4.65 5.23
N GLU A 72 -2.59 5.23 6.37
CA GLU A 72 -2.65 6.67 6.58
C GLU A 72 -1.87 7.43 5.49
N LYS A 73 -0.62 7.02 5.24
CA LYS A 73 0.23 7.61 4.20
C LYS A 73 -0.34 7.47 2.79
N LEU A 74 -1.03 6.37 2.50
CA LEU A 74 -1.64 6.11 1.20
C LEU A 74 -2.93 6.91 0.99
N VAL A 75 -3.68 7.19 2.06
CA VAL A 75 -4.95 7.93 2.00
C VAL A 75 -4.73 9.45 2.07
N SER A 76 -3.62 9.90 2.64
CA SER A 76 -3.23 11.32 2.69
C SER A 76 -2.63 11.86 1.38
N GLN A 77 -2.42 11.00 0.37
CA GLN A 77 -1.95 11.34 -0.98
C GLN A 77 -3.12 11.76 -1.87
#